data_AF-A0A4R6QCT7-F1
#
_entry.id   AF-A0A4R6QCT7-F1
#
_cell.length_a   1.000
_cell.length_b   1.000
_cell.length_c   1.000
_cell.angle_alpha   90.00
_cell.angle_beta   90.00
_cell.angle_gamma   90.00
#
_symmetry.space_group_name_H-M   'P 1'
#
loop_
_entity.id
_entity.type
_entity.pdbx_description
1 polymer ?
#
loop_
_entity_poly.entity_id
_entity_poly.type
_entity_poly.pdbx_seq_one_letter_code
_entity_poly.pdbx_strand_id
1 'polypeptide(L)'
;MPIDNLGSSHFTSEQKVAIKAALAQIFELTESLAVNLTPKERSKYGKVGEKGKLLIDKVKSYHDTQPNLQSPEVDWVEFEKDYQDRVFTTGVLSQLASLEERMLSIKILRDYDNKTDSLRDYQYAKYKNSFGSQPGFENKINQLKVFFPKTGKTKKKE
;
A
#
# COMPACT_ATOMS: atom_id res chain seq x y z
N MET A 1 28.00 1.30 15.64
CA MET A 1 27.13 0.21 16.12
C MET A 1 25.99 0.06 15.14
N PRO A 2 25.53 -1.16 14.79
CA PRO A 2 24.28 -1.30 14.04
C PRO A 2 23.17 -0.63 14.84
N ILE A 3 22.35 0.19 14.20
CA ILE A 3 21.18 0.76 14.86
C ILE A 3 20.17 -0.37 14.96
N ASP A 4 20.08 -0.98 16.14
CA ASP A 4 19.10 -2.01 16.43
C ASP A 4 17.79 -1.38 16.86
N ASN A 5 16.68 -2.00 16.46
CA ASN A 5 15.33 -1.59 16.85
C ASN A 5 14.98 -0.18 16.35
N LEU A 6 14.93 -0.03 15.02
CA LEU A 6 14.67 1.24 14.34
C LEU A 6 13.27 1.82 14.61
N GLY A 7 12.40 1.09 15.33
CA GLY A 7 11.23 1.67 15.98
C GLY A 7 10.88 0.98 17.30
N SER A 8 10.80 1.68 18.41
CA SER A 8 10.39 1.07 19.68
C SER A 8 8.87 1.02 19.89
N SER A 9 8.09 1.70 19.04
CA SER A 9 6.63 1.77 19.16
C SER A 9 5.92 0.70 18.31
N HIS A 10 5.10 -0.12 18.96
CA HIS A 10 4.30 -1.14 18.29
C HIS A 10 2.82 -0.78 18.29
N PHE A 11 2.08 -1.30 17.31
CA PHE A 11 0.62 -1.22 17.32
C PHE A 11 0.06 -1.98 18.53
N THR A 12 -0.80 -1.32 19.29
CA THR A 12 -1.58 -1.99 20.34
C THR A 12 -2.65 -2.89 19.73
N SER A 13 -3.17 -3.82 20.53
CA SER A 13 -4.26 -4.70 20.08
C SER A 13 -5.50 -3.89 19.71
N GLU A 14 -5.81 -2.85 20.48
CA GLU A 14 -6.94 -1.94 20.29
C GLU A 14 -6.80 -1.17 18.97
N GLN A 15 -5.60 -0.64 18.68
CA GLN A 15 -5.32 0.06 17.42
C GLN A 15 -5.51 -0.86 16.20
N LYS A 16 -5.06 -2.12 16.27
CA LYS A 16 -5.23 -3.08 15.17
C LYS A 16 -6.70 -3.37 14.89
N VAL A 17 -7.50 -3.53 15.95
CA VAL A 17 -8.96 -3.76 15.83
C VAL A 17 -9.63 -2.52 15.24
N ALA A 18 -9.33 -1.33 15.76
CA ALA A 18 -9.92 -0.08 15.29
C ALA A 18 -9.62 0.19 13.81
N ILE A 19 -8.37 -0.03 13.37
CA ILE A 19 -7.99 0.13 11.95
C ILE A 19 -8.79 -0.82 11.06
N LYS A 20 -8.93 -2.09 11.45
CA LYS A 20 -9.71 -3.07 10.68
C LYS A 20 -11.19 -2.70 10.62
N ALA A 21 -11.77 -2.25 11.72
CA ALA A 21 -13.15 -1.79 11.76
C ALA A 21 -13.36 -0.56 10.86
N ALA A 22 -12.46 0.42 10.90
CA ALA A 22 -12.52 1.60 10.04
C ALA A 22 -12.43 1.23 8.55
N LEU A 23 -11.54 0.31 8.17
CA LEU A 23 -11.47 -0.18 6.79
C LEU A 23 -12.77 -0.87 6.36
N ALA A 24 -13.36 -1.71 7.22
CA ALA A 24 -14.62 -2.37 6.92
C ALA A 24 -15.76 -1.37 6.71
N GLN A 25 -15.84 -0.33 7.54
CA GLN A 25 -16.82 0.75 7.38
C GLN A 25 -16.63 1.51 6.07
N ILE A 26 -15.39 1.79 5.66
CA ILE A 26 -15.11 2.44 4.38
C ILE A 26 -15.61 1.56 3.22
N PHE A 27 -15.35 0.26 3.26
CA PHE A 27 -15.83 -0.65 2.22
C PHE A 27 -17.36 -0.67 2.14
N GLU A 28 -18.05 -0.79 3.28
CA GLU A 28 -19.52 -0.78 3.37
C GLU A 28 -20.12 0.51 2.77
N LEU A 29 -19.56 1.67 3.12
CA LEU A 29 -20.03 2.97 2.61
C LEU A 29 -19.87 3.13 1.09
N THR A 30 -18.92 2.42 0.49
CA THR A 30 -18.64 2.50 -0.95
C THR A 30 -19.32 1.40 -1.77
N GLU A 31 -19.92 0.39 -1.12
CA GLU A 31 -20.38 -0.83 -1.78
C GLU A 31 -21.49 -0.56 -2.82
N SER A 32 -22.46 0.29 -2.47
CA SER A 32 -23.55 0.67 -3.37
C SER A 32 -23.11 1.43 -4.63
N LEU A 33 -21.92 2.03 -4.60
CA LEU A 33 -21.32 2.79 -5.70
C LEU A 33 -20.26 1.98 -6.47
N ALA A 34 -19.93 0.77 -5.99
CA ALA A 34 -18.85 -0.03 -6.54
C ALA A 34 -19.22 -0.59 -7.92
N VAL A 35 -18.54 -0.11 -8.96
CA VAL A 35 -18.67 -0.64 -10.32
C VAL A 35 -17.41 -1.38 -10.73
N ASN A 36 -17.57 -2.64 -11.13
CA ASN A 36 -16.49 -3.46 -11.64
C ASN A 36 -16.18 -3.12 -13.11
N LEU A 37 -15.22 -2.23 -13.33
CA LEU A 37 -14.72 -1.91 -14.66
C LEU A 37 -13.75 -2.99 -15.18
N THR A 38 -14.02 -3.53 -16.37
CA THR A 38 -13.07 -4.40 -17.09
C THR A 38 -11.79 -3.64 -17.46
N PRO A 39 -10.67 -4.33 -17.76
CA PRO A 39 -9.44 -3.66 -18.20
C PRO A 39 -9.64 -2.75 -19.43
N LYS A 40 -10.52 -3.16 -20.36
CA LYS A 40 -10.88 -2.36 -21.55
C LYS A 40 -11.65 -1.10 -21.16
N GLU A 41 -12.61 -1.19 -20.25
CA GLU A 41 -13.38 -0.05 -19.77
C GLU A 41 -12.53 0.91 -18.95
N ARG A 42 -11.66 0.39 -18.08
CA ARG A 42 -10.66 1.21 -17.36
C ARG A 42 -9.78 1.99 -18.33
N SER A 43 -9.31 1.33 -19.40
CA SER A 43 -8.51 1.99 -20.43
C SER A 43 -9.32 3.02 -21.22
N LYS A 44 -10.60 2.76 -21.51
CA LYS A 44 -11.47 3.66 -22.27
C LYS A 44 -11.88 4.89 -21.45
N TYR A 45 -12.41 4.69 -20.24
CA TYR A 45 -12.92 5.75 -19.37
C TYR A 45 -11.80 6.49 -18.62
N GLY A 46 -10.66 5.83 -18.38
CA GLY A 46 -9.48 6.47 -17.79
C GLY A 46 -8.78 7.50 -18.67
N LYS A 47 -9.21 7.69 -19.93
CA LYS A 47 -8.59 8.63 -20.89
C LYS A 47 -8.82 10.10 -20.58
N VAL A 48 -9.63 10.44 -19.57
CA VAL A 48 -9.89 11.84 -19.19
C VAL A 48 -8.60 12.58 -18.86
N GLY A 49 -7.52 11.89 -18.42
CA GLY A 49 -6.18 12.46 -18.30
C GLY A 49 -6.14 13.75 -17.47
N GLU A 50 -5.07 14.53 -17.58
CA GLU A 50 -4.98 15.84 -16.90
C GLU A 50 -5.70 16.95 -17.68
N LYS A 51 -5.54 16.97 -19.01
CA LYS A 51 -6.19 17.99 -19.86
C LYS A 51 -7.72 17.92 -19.82
N GLY A 52 -8.30 16.71 -19.76
CA GLY A 52 -9.74 16.56 -19.64
C GLY A 52 -10.26 16.99 -18.27
N LYS A 53 -9.49 16.76 -17.19
CA LYS A 53 -9.80 17.30 -15.86
C LYS A 53 -9.84 18.83 -15.85
N LEU A 54 -8.83 19.48 -16.45
CA LEU A 54 -8.80 20.94 -16.57
C LEU A 54 -9.97 21.49 -17.40
N LEU A 55 -10.40 20.77 -18.45
CA LEU A 55 -11.60 21.12 -19.20
C LEU A 55 -12.84 21.08 -18.31
N ILE A 56 -13.03 20.00 -17.55
CA ILE A 56 -14.17 19.85 -16.62
C ILE A 56 -14.20 21.00 -15.62
N ASP A 57 -13.05 21.31 -15.00
CA ASP A 57 -12.93 22.40 -14.03
C ASP A 57 -13.25 23.77 -14.67
N LYS A 58 -12.83 23.99 -15.92
CA LYS A 58 -13.14 25.22 -16.65
C LYS A 58 -14.62 25.34 -17.01
N VAL A 59 -15.25 24.24 -17.44
CA VAL A 59 -16.68 24.20 -17.76
C VAL A 59 -17.52 24.46 -16.51
N LYS A 60 -17.17 23.83 -15.38
CA LYS A 60 -17.80 24.08 -14.08
C LYS A 60 -17.70 25.57 -13.68
N SER A 61 -16.52 26.17 -13.84
CA SER A 61 -16.33 27.60 -13.57
C SER A 61 -17.22 28.50 -14.46
N TYR A 62 -17.40 28.17 -15.74
CA TYR A 62 -18.31 28.93 -16.61
C TYR A 62 -19.77 28.72 -16.25
N HIS A 63 -20.17 27.50 -15.88
CA HIS A 63 -21.52 27.22 -15.40
C HIS A 63 -21.87 28.08 -14.17
N ASP A 64 -20.92 28.21 -13.22
CA ASP A 64 -21.14 28.98 -11.99
C ASP A 64 -21.15 30.50 -12.20
N THR A 65 -20.33 31.00 -13.12
CA THR A 65 -20.10 32.46 -13.28
C THR A 65 -20.89 33.08 -14.43
N GLN A 66 -21.22 32.30 -15.46
CA GLN A 66 -21.87 32.75 -16.70
C GLN A 66 -22.94 31.74 -17.15
N PRO A 67 -24.01 31.53 -16.35
CA PRO A 67 -25.04 30.53 -16.66
C PRO A 67 -25.80 30.82 -17.96
N ASN A 68 -25.75 32.04 -18.49
CA ASN A 68 -26.33 32.39 -19.78
C ASN A 68 -25.61 31.74 -20.98
N LEU A 69 -24.39 31.23 -20.80
CA LEU A 69 -23.62 30.53 -21.84
C LEU A 69 -23.73 29.01 -21.74
N GLN A 70 -24.49 28.50 -20.77
CA GLN A 70 -24.61 27.06 -20.56
C GLN A 70 -25.41 26.39 -21.68
N SER A 71 -25.00 25.18 -22.05
CA SER A 71 -25.81 24.38 -22.98
C SER A 71 -27.09 23.90 -22.28
N PRO A 72 -28.27 24.04 -22.89
CA PRO A 72 -29.52 23.50 -22.35
C PRO A 72 -29.61 21.98 -22.45
N GLU A 73 -28.72 21.32 -23.20
CA GLU A 73 -28.72 19.87 -23.40
C GLU A 73 -27.97 19.11 -22.28
N VAL A 74 -27.21 19.82 -21.45
CA VAL A 74 -26.46 19.22 -20.35
C VAL A 74 -27.35 19.17 -19.11
N ASP A 75 -27.44 18.00 -18.48
CA ASP A 75 -28.01 17.88 -17.14
C ASP A 75 -27.01 18.43 -16.12
N TRP A 76 -27.14 19.73 -15.84
CA TRP A 76 -26.27 20.43 -14.90
C TRP A 76 -26.46 19.98 -13.45
N VAL A 77 -27.62 19.41 -13.10
CA VAL A 77 -27.86 18.89 -11.76
C VAL A 77 -27.04 17.63 -11.53
N GLU A 78 -27.03 16.72 -12.51
CA GLU A 78 -26.21 15.51 -12.43
C GLU A 78 -24.72 15.81 -12.57
N PHE A 79 -24.36 16.72 -13.49
CA PHE A 79 -22.97 17.17 -13.64
C PHE A 79 -22.39 17.70 -12.32
N GLU A 80 -23.17 18.44 -11.55
CA GLU A 80 -22.73 18.97 -10.25
C GLU A 80 -22.46 17.85 -9.23
N LYS A 81 -23.34 16.85 -9.16
CA LYS A 81 -23.14 15.70 -8.27
C LYS A 81 -21.90 14.91 -8.65
N ASP A 82 -21.74 14.60 -9.94
CA ASP A 82 -20.56 13.91 -10.48
C ASP A 82 -19.27 14.70 -10.17
N TYR A 83 -19.33 16.03 -10.29
CA TYR A 83 -18.21 16.91 -9.96
C TYR A 83 -17.84 16.84 -8.48
N GLN A 84 -18.85 16.91 -7.59
CA GLN A 84 -18.65 16.83 -6.14
C GLN A 84 -18.09 15.45 -5.73
N ASP A 85 -18.64 14.37 -6.27
CA ASP A 85 -18.17 13.00 -6.03
C ASP A 85 -16.72 12.82 -6.51
N ARG A 86 -16.38 13.37 -7.68
CA ARG A 86 -15.00 13.40 -8.19
C ARG A 86 -14.06 14.11 -7.22
N VAL A 87 -14.42 15.29 -6.73
CA VAL A 87 -13.59 16.08 -5.82
C VAL A 87 -13.39 15.34 -4.50
N PHE A 88 -14.48 14.86 -3.90
CA PHE A 88 -14.45 14.09 -2.66
C PHE A 88 -13.58 12.84 -2.79
N THR A 89 -13.82 12.02 -3.81
CA THR A 89 -13.08 10.77 -4.05
C THR A 89 -11.60 11.04 -4.28
N THR A 90 -11.26 12.12 -5.00
CA THR A 90 -9.85 12.52 -5.22
C THR A 90 -9.16 12.85 -3.90
N GLY A 91 -9.84 13.58 -2.99
CA GLY A 91 -9.31 13.88 -1.66
C GLY A 91 -9.07 12.62 -0.82
N VAL A 92 -10.04 11.71 -0.79
CA VAL A 92 -9.92 10.42 -0.08
C VAL A 92 -8.76 9.59 -0.65
N LEU A 93 -8.63 9.48 -1.98
CA LEU A 93 -7.53 8.75 -2.62
C LEU A 93 -6.15 9.33 -2.25
N SER A 94 -6.02 10.65 -2.15
CA SER A 94 -4.78 11.29 -1.71
C SER A 94 -4.42 10.93 -0.26
N GLN A 95 -5.42 10.91 0.63
CA GLN A 95 -5.21 10.49 2.03
C GLN A 95 -4.84 9.01 2.13
N LEU A 96 -5.49 8.15 1.34
CA LEU A 96 -5.18 6.71 1.28
C LEU A 96 -3.76 6.46 0.77
N ALA A 97 -3.30 7.20 -0.24
CA ALA A 97 -1.91 7.11 -0.72
C ALA A 97 -0.91 7.47 0.39
N SER A 98 -1.16 8.54 1.13
CA SER A 98 -0.32 8.92 2.28
C SER A 98 -0.33 7.87 3.40
N LEU A 99 -1.50 7.26 3.67
CA LEU A 99 -1.63 6.17 4.62
C LEU A 99 -0.85 4.93 4.17
N GLU A 100 -0.93 4.57 2.89
CA GLU A 100 -0.19 3.46 2.29
C GLU A 100 1.32 3.67 2.46
N GLU A 101 1.84 4.84 2.12
CA GLU A 101 3.26 5.18 2.30
C GLU A 101 3.68 5.04 3.77
N ARG A 102 2.86 5.52 4.71
CA ARG A 102 3.13 5.38 6.15
C ARG A 102 3.17 3.92 6.59
N MET A 103 2.20 3.11 6.17
CA MET A 103 2.14 1.69 6.51
C MET A 103 3.30 0.90 5.89
N LEU A 104 3.66 1.22 4.64
CA LEU A 104 4.82 0.65 3.97
C LEU A 104 6.12 0.98 4.72
N SER A 105 6.29 2.24 5.13
CA SER A 105 7.47 2.67 5.90
C SER A 105 7.59 1.91 7.21
N ILE A 106 6.48 1.78 7.96
CA ILE A 106 6.44 0.99 9.19
C ILE A 106 6.86 -0.46 8.89
N LYS A 107 6.27 -1.08 7.87
CA LYS A 107 6.57 -2.47 7.49
C LYS A 107 8.04 -2.66 7.14
N ILE A 108 8.61 -1.79 6.31
CA ILE A 108 10.02 -1.88 5.89
C ILE A 108 10.96 -1.88 7.11
N LEU A 109 10.73 -0.98 8.06
CA LEU A 109 11.53 -0.93 9.28
C LEU A 109 11.39 -2.21 10.10
N ARG A 110 10.16 -2.74 10.26
CA ARG A 110 9.91 -4.00 10.99
C ARG A 110 10.51 -5.21 10.31
N ASP A 111 10.44 -5.29 9.00
CA ASP A 111 11.04 -6.35 8.22
C ASP A 111 12.57 -6.34 8.36
N TYR A 112 13.18 -5.15 8.39
CA TYR A 112 14.62 -5.00 8.60
C TYR A 112 15.05 -5.45 10.00
N ASP A 113 14.37 -4.99 11.05
CA ASP A 113 14.63 -5.39 12.43
C ASP A 113 14.51 -6.92 12.58
N ASN A 114 13.38 -7.49 12.14
CA ASN A 114 13.11 -8.93 12.23
C ASN A 114 14.14 -9.76 11.45
N LYS A 115 14.56 -9.29 10.27
CA LYS A 115 15.61 -9.95 9.49
C LYS A 115 16.94 -9.95 10.24
N THR A 116 17.31 -8.80 10.83
CA THR A 116 18.57 -8.66 11.57
C THR A 116 18.60 -9.61 12.77
N ASP A 117 17.51 -9.68 13.54
CA ASP A 117 17.43 -10.59 14.68
C ASP A 117 17.37 -12.06 14.27
N SER A 118 16.72 -12.38 13.15
CA SER A 118 16.75 -13.73 12.58
C SER A 118 18.16 -14.17 12.19
N LEU A 119 18.99 -13.25 11.66
CA LEU A 119 20.39 -13.53 11.34
C LEU A 119 21.22 -13.79 12.61
N ARG A 120 20.98 -13.03 13.68
CA ARG A 120 21.63 -13.22 14.98
C ARG A 120 21.28 -14.57 15.58
N ASP A 121 20.01 -14.93 15.57
CA ASP A 121 19.55 -16.23 16.06
C ASP A 121 20.18 -17.39 15.26
N TYR A 122 20.31 -17.24 13.94
CA TYR A 122 21.00 -18.22 13.11
C TYR A 122 22.51 -18.33 13.45
N GLN A 123 23.19 -17.21 13.70
CA GLN A 123 24.59 -17.21 14.15
C GLN A 123 24.75 -17.83 15.54
N TYR A 124 23.85 -17.52 16.46
CA TYR A 124 23.82 -18.11 17.80
C TYR A 124 23.60 -19.63 17.74
N ALA A 125 22.69 -20.10 16.87
CA ALA A 125 22.49 -21.52 16.64
C ALA A 125 23.76 -22.24 16.17
N LYS A 126 24.49 -21.64 15.21
CA LYS A 126 25.79 -22.15 14.77
C LYS A 126 26.80 -22.22 15.91
N TYR A 127 26.92 -21.15 16.70
CA TYR A 127 27.82 -21.10 17.84
C TYR A 127 27.52 -22.22 18.85
N LYS A 128 26.25 -22.40 19.22
CA LYS A 128 25.84 -23.48 20.16
C LYS A 128 26.05 -24.87 19.60
N ASN A 129 25.83 -25.08 18.30
CA ASN A 129 26.13 -26.36 17.66
C ASN A 129 27.64 -26.67 17.65
N SER A 130 28.50 -25.65 17.50
CA SER A 130 29.95 -25.83 17.45
C SER A 130 30.62 -25.95 18.83
N PHE A 131 30.10 -25.26 19.85
CA PHE A 131 30.78 -25.14 21.15
C PHE A 131 29.93 -25.50 22.37
N GLY A 132 28.60 -25.63 22.21
CA GLY A 132 27.66 -25.72 23.33
C GLY A 132 27.16 -27.12 23.67
N SER A 133 27.47 -28.14 22.86
CA SER A 133 27.04 -29.54 23.05
C SER A 133 25.55 -29.75 23.34
N GLN A 134 24.69 -28.82 22.90
CA GLN A 134 23.24 -28.90 23.11
C GLN A 134 22.55 -29.58 21.91
N PRO A 135 21.78 -30.67 22.14
CA PRO A 135 21.03 -31.33 21.07
C PRO A 135 20.00 -30.41 20.40
N GLY A 136 19.79 -30.59 19.09
CA GLY A 136 18.71 -29.93 18.32
C GLY A 136 19.13 -28.71 17.49
N PHE A 137 20.28 -28.07 17.78
CA PHE A 137 20.76 -26.93 16.99
C PHE A 137 21.15 -27.31 15.55
N GLU A 138 21.63 -28.54 15.32
CA GLU A 138 21.95 -29.04 13.98
C GLU A 138 20.72 -29.03 13.06
N ASN A 139 19.57 -29.53 13.54
CA ASN A 139 18.33 -29.54 12.78
C ASN A 139 17.86 -28.11 12.47
N LYS A 140 17.88 -27.21 13.47
CA LYS A 140 17.54 -25.79 13.29
C LYS A 140 18.44 -25.13 12.23
N ILE A 141 19.75 -25.37 12.26
CA ILE A 141 20.69 -24.85 11.26
C ILE A 141 20.35 -25.38 9.88
N ASN A 142 20.08 -26.69 9.74
CA ASN A 142 19.77 -27.30 8.46
C ASN A 142 18.50 -26.72 7.84
N GLN A 143 17.46 -26.48 8.65
CA GLN A 143 16.24 -25.82 8.21
C GLN A 143 16.46 -24.36 7.80
N LEU A 144 17.27 -23.61 8.55
CA LEU A 144 17.51 -22.19 8.24
C LEU A 144 18.52 -21.98 7.11
N LYS A 145 19.44 -22.91 6.89
CA LYS A 145 20.51 -22.80 5.89
C LYS A 145 19.97 -22.71 4.46
N VAL A 146 18.78 -23.24 4.18
CA VAL A 146 18.15 -23.22 2.85
C VAL A 146 17.86 -21.79 2.36
N PHE A 147 17.68 -20.83 3.27
CA PHE A 147 17.42 -19.43 2.95
C PHE A 147 18.69 -18.65 2.57
N PHE A 148 19.88 -19.27 2.69
CA PHE A 148 21.16 -18.70 2.31
C PHE A 148 21.68 -19.44 1.07
N PRO A 149 21.37 -18.97 -0.15
CA PRO A 149 21.94 -19.57 -1.35
C PRO A 149 23.46 -19.55 -1.24
N LYS A 150 24.11 -20.67 -1.60
CA LYS A 150 25.57 -20.75 -1.63
C LYS A 150 26.08 -19.74 -2.67
N THR A 151 26.53 -18.57 -2.22
CA THR A 151 27.31 -17.64 -3.04
C THR A 151 28.63 -18.32 -3.40
N GLY A 152 28.65 -18.99 -4.54
CA GLY A 152 29.81 -19.73 -5.01
C GLY A 152 29.40 -20.96 -5.82
N LYS A 153 29.04 -20.72 -7.09
CA LYS A 153 29.34 -21.54 -8.28
C LYS A 153 28.58 -20.94 -9.46
N THR A 154 29.06 -19.81 -9.94
CA THR A 154 28.91 -19.47 -11.37
C THR A 154 29.55 -20.64 -12.10
N LYS A 155 28.74 -21.53 -12.70
CA LYS A 155 29.24 -22.50 -13.66
C LYS A 155 29.93 -21.69 -14.76
N LYS A 156 31.26 -21.81 -14.89
CA LYS A 156 31.91 -21.46 -16.15
C LYS A 156 31.19 -22.28 -17.22
N LYS A 157 30.55 -21.60 -18.18
CA LYS A 157 30.12 -22.24 -19.41
C LYS A 157 31.40 -22.61 -20.15
N GLU A 158 31.64 -23.90 -20.29
CA GLU A 158 32.47 -24.46 -21.36
C GLU A 158 31.68 -24.40 -22.68
#